data_AF-A0A2N7VHK0-F1
#
_entry.id   AF-A0A2N7VHK0-F1
#
_cell.length_a   1.000
_cell.length_b   1.000
_cell.length_c   1.000
_cell.angle_alpha   90.00
_cell.angle_beta   90.00
_cell.angle_gamma   90.00
#
_symmetry.space_group_name_H-M   'P 1'
#
loop_
_entity.id
_entity.type
_entity.pdbx_description
1 polymer ?
#
loop_
_entity_poly.entity_id
_entity_poly.type
_entity_poly.pdbx_seq_one_letter_code
_entity_poly.pdbx_strand_id
1 'polypeptide(L)'
;MTPASEPNMENASHEIEAVIEPSSENAEPLVLVRVRDSGTTFKMSPRELNKKTWLDKFSREDVAHIGFLNAATYTDQLVPLSYFPTRKHQLTPAVLLLALVYVGFLMLSNVTGARVIEVKLGWLPVFGPTVVGIPAALIAFPMTYAFSTIITEVYGFRVSRMVIWGGLAVNFMFVVGTWLLSLPPGLPSWEAQNPTLAAAYPALALEFARTFVASTVAYFCGEFINTTFLAKLKIATSGSYLWARVVCSTFVAIVIDSILFCTILFWGRLPREVVFTMIGIQIFVKLIYELVLLPAVATASVRLKRIDKIDYYDYHTNFNPFSFRD
;
A
#
# COMPACT_ATOMS: atom_id res chain seq x y z
N MET A 1 2.53 28.08 -28.85
CA MET A 1 2.70 28.42 -27.42
C MET A 1 1.46 29.16 -26.97
N THR A 2 0.47 28.43 -26.49
CA THR A 2 -0.64 28.99 -25.72
C THR A 2 -0.19 29.04 -24.26
N PRO A 3 -0.35 30.17 -23.54
CA PRO A 3 -0.05 30.19 -22.12
C PRO A 3 -1.00 29.24 -21.41
N ALA A 4 -0.44 28.34 -20.59
CA ALA A 4 -1.22 27.54 -19.67
C ALA A 4 -2.02 28.51 -18.79
N SER A 5 -3.35 28.42 -18.87
CA SER A 5 -4.25 29.18 -18.00
C SER A 5 -3.88 28.90 -16.55
N GLU A 6 -3.49 29.94 -15.82
CA GLU A 6 -3.37 29.87 -14.37
C GLU A 6 -4.68 29.31 -13.80
N PRO A 7 -4.64 28.28 -12.93
CA PRO A 7 -5.85 27.74 -12.34
C PRO A 7 -6.54 28.87 -11.57
N ASN A 8 -7.83 29.08 -11.84
CA ASN A 8 -8.62 30.17 -11.30
C ASN A 8 -8.76 30.01 -9.77
N MET A 9 -7.78 30.54 -9.02
CA MET A 9 -7.62 30.38 -7.56
C MET A 9 -8.67 31.15 -6.75
N GLU A 10 -9.46 32.01 -7.39
CA GLU A 10 -10.42 32.86 -6.69
C GLU A 10 -11.69 32.11 -6.23
N ASN A 11 -12.14 31.07 -6.95
CA ASN A 11 -13.42 30.41 -6.69
C ASN A 11 -13.34 28.94 -6.25
N ALA A 12 -12.13 28.38 -6.11
CA ALA A 12 -11.97 26.98 -5.73
C ALA A 12 -12.15 26.76 -4.21
N SER A 13 -12.63 25.58 -3.82
CA SER A 13 -12.70 25.19 -2.40
C SER A 13 -11.31 24.80 -1.88
N HIS A 14 -10.98 25.23 -0.66
CA HIS A 14 -9.67 25.04 -0.05
C HIS A 14 -9.77 24.15 1.19
N GLU A 15 -8.70 23.45 1.50
CA GLU A 15 -8.59 22.66 2.73
C GLU A 15 -7.20 22.76 3.34
N ILE A 16 -7.13 22.63 4.66
CA ILE A 16 -5.86 22.60 5.40
C ILE A 16 -5.27 21.20 5.22
N GLU A 17 -4.11 21.13 4.58
CA GLU A 17 -3.42 19.87 4.31
C GLU A 17 -2.45 19.51 5.44
N ALA A 18 -1.71 20.49 5.94
CA ALA A 18 -0.79 20.32 7.05
C ALA A 18 -0.48 21.66 7.73
N VAL A 19 -0.09 21.61 9.01
CA VAL A 19 0.56 22.72 9.70
C VAL A 19 2.04 22.42 9.75
N ILE A 20 2.86 23.37 9.28
CA ILE A 20 4.31 23.30 9.28
C ILE A 20 4.80 24.02 10.54
N GLU A 21 5.46 23.26 11.40
CA GLU A 21 6.10 23.81 12.59
C GLU A 21 7.24 24.75 12.21
N PRO A 22 7.35 25.90 12.91
CA PRO A 22 8.43 26.84 12.66
C PRO A 22 9.79 26.23 13.00
N SER A 23 10.77 26.39 12.11
CA SER A 23 12.13 25.87 12.28
C SER A 23 12.98 26.64 13.30
N SER A 24 12.44 27.72 13.89
CA SER A 24 13.07 28.55 14.91
C SER A 24 12.01 29.07 15.89
N GLU A 25 12.36 29.29 17.16
CA GLU A 25 11.44 29.72 18.24
C GLU A 25 10.66 31.02 17.94
N ASN A 26 11.14 31.84 17.00
CA ASN A 26 10.54 33.13 16.64
C ASN A 26 9.82 33.15 15.28
N ALA A 27 9.71 32.02 14.57
CA ALA A 27 9.01 31.98 13.28
C ALA A 27 7.52 31.65 13.44
N GLU A 28 6.66 32.28 12.65
CA GLU A 28 5.23 31.97 12.62
C GLU A 28 4.99 30.57 12.01
N PRO A 29 4.05 29.77 12.53
CA PRO A 29 3.67 28.51 11.90
C PRO A 29 3.07 28.78 10.52
N LEU A 30 3.44 27.96 9.54
CA LEU A 30 2.89 28.06 8.17
C LEU A 30 1.83 26.99 7.97
N VAL A 31 0.69 27.37 7.40
CA VAL A 31 -0.36 26.42 7.03
C VAL A 31 -0.20 26.07 5.56
N LEU A 32 -0.06 24.79 5.27
CA LEU A 32 -0.10 24.27 3.91
C LEU A 32 -1.57 24.13 3.51
N VAL A 33 -1.98 24.93 2.53
CA VAL A 33 -3.34 24.97 2.01
C VAL A 33 -3.37 24.31 0.66
N ARG A 34 -4.33 23.42 0.47
CA ARG A 34 -4.59 22.76 -0.80
C ARG A 34 -5.85 23.28 -1.47
N VAL A 35 -5.75 23.54 -2.76
CA VAL A 35 -6.91 23.82 -3.62
C VAL A 35 -7.51 22.48 -4.06
N ARG A 36 -8.78 22.21 -3.73
CA ARG A 36 -9.41 20.91 -4.02
C ARG A 36 -9.53 20.57 -5.49
N ASP A 37 -9.74 21.57 -6.35
CA ASP A 37 -9.99 21.33 -7.78
C ASP A 37 -8.70 21.13 -8.59
N SER A 38 -7.61 21.81 -8.23
CA SER A 38 -6.33 21.72 -8.93
C SER A 38 -5.29 20.84 -8.22
N GLY A 39 -5.48 20.54 -6.93
CA GLY A 39 -4.50 19.85 -6.10
C GLY A 39 -3.24 20.67 -5.80
N THR A 40 -3.18 21.94 -6.24
CA THR A 40 -2.03 22.82 -5.99
C THR A 40 -1.98 23.23 -4.53
N THR A 41 -0.78 23.22 -3.96
CA THR A 41 -0.53 23.58 -2.57
C THR A 41 0.21 24.91 -2.47
N PHE A 42 -0.17 25.72 -1.50
CA PHE A 42 0.56 26.94 -1.16
C PHE A 42 0.69 27.07 0.36
N LYS A 43 1.72 27.76 0.80
CA LYS A 43 1.96 28.04 2.22
C LYS A 43 1.45 29.44 2.54
N MET A 44 0.72 29.57 3.62
CA MET A 44 0.19 30.85 4.06
C MET A 44 0.19 30.94 5.59
N SER A 45 0.34 32.14 6.14
CA SER A 45 0.27 32.31 7.59
C SER A 45 -1.18 32.16 8.09
N PRO A 46 -1.40 31.65 9.31
CA PRO A 46 -2.72 31.61 9.93
C PRO A 46 -3.40 32.99 9.98
N ARG A 47 -2.60 34.06 10.10
CA ARG A 47 -3.07 35.46 10.10
C ARG A 47 -3.68 35.88 8.77
N GLU A 48 -3.07 35.48 7.66
CA GLU A 48 -3.60 35.75 6.34
C GLU A 48 -4.83 34.90 6.02
N LEU A 49 -4.83 33.63 6.46
CA LEU A 49 -5.94 32.70 6.28
C LEU A 49 -7.19 33.07 7.09
N ASN A 50 -7.03 33.75 8.23
CA ASN A 50 -8.16 34.18 9.06
C ASN A 50 -8.89 35.45 8.55
N LYS A 51 -8.64 35.86 7.30
CA LYS A 51 -9.39 36.93 6.63
C LYS A 51 -10.66 36.37 6.01
N LYS A 52 -11.76 37.13 6.04
CA LYS A 52 -13.08 36.72 5.50
C LYS A 52 -13.02 36.20 4.06
N THR A 53 -12.17 36.80 3.22
CA THR A 53 -11.93 36.41 1.83
C THR A 53 -11.44 34.96 1.67
N TRP A 54 -10.75 34.45 2.68
CA TRP A 54 -10.25 33.07 2.71
C TRP A 54 -11.20 32.15 3.43
N LEU A 55 -11.73 32.54 4.61
CA LEU A 55 -12.62 31.71 5.42
C LEU A 55 -13.84 31.18 4.66
N ASP A 56 -14.42 31.98 3.75
CA ASP A 56 -15.57 31.57 2.94
C ASP A 56 -15.24 30.41 1.95
N LYS A 57 -13.96 30.14 1.72
CA LYS A 57 -13.46 29.08 0.82
C LYS A 57 -13.16 27.75 1.54
N PHE A 58 -13.21 27.73 2.87
CA PHE A 58 -12.87 26.58 3.71
C PHE A 58 -14.12 25.91 4.31
N SER A 59 -13.99 24.65 4.72
CA SER A 59 -15.07 23.98 5.47
C SER A 59 -15.24 24.59 6.86
N ARG A 60 -16.41 24.39 7.51
CA ARG A 60 -16.65 24.91 8.88
C ARG A 60 -15.62 24.39 9.89
N GLU A 61 -15.13 23.16 9.71
CA GLU A 61 -14.08 22.57 10.54
C GLU A 61 -12.74 23.26 10.31
N ASP A 62 -12.37 23.50 9.05
CA ASP A 62 -11.13 24.18 8.67
C ASP A 62 -11.15 25.67 9.10
N VAL A 63 -12.30 26.35 9.02
CA VAL A 63 -12.48 27.72 9.52
C VAL A 63 -12.24 27.78 11.02
N ALA A 64 -12.77 26.83 11.79
CA ALA A 64 -12.51 26.72 13.23
C ALA A 64 -11.02 26.46 13.50
N HIS A 65 -10.38 25.62 12.69
CA HIS A 65 -8.96 25.29 12.81
C HIS A 65 -8.06 26.49 12.49
N ILE A 66 -8.35 27.25 11.42
CA ILE A 66 -7.65 28.49 11.04
C ILE A 66 -7.81 29.56 12.13
N GLY A 67 -9.04 29.75 12.64
CA GLY A 67 -9.30 30.71 13.70
C GLY A 67 -8.50 30.39 14.96
N PHE A 68 -8.38 29.10 15.30
CA PHE A 68 -7.61 28.64 16.46
C PHE A 68 -6.09 28.76 16.26
N LEU A 69 -5.57 28.40 15.07
CA LEU A 69 -4.17 28.62 14.71
C LEU A 69 -3.80 30.10 14.75
N ASN A 70 -4.68 30.96 14.24
CA ASN A 70 -4.49 32.41 14.31
C ASN A 70 -4.48 32.88 15.77
N ALA A 71 -5.40 32.42 16.62
CA ALA A 71 -5.40 32.75 18.05
C ALA A 71 -4.10 32.29 18.76
N ALA A 72 -3.58 31.12 18.40
CA ALA A 72 -2.31 30.61 18.93
C ALA A 72 -1.12 31.52 18.56
N THR A 73 -1.15 32.23 17.42
CA THR A 73 -0.10 33.22 17.07
C THR A 73 -0.11 34.50 17.90
N TYR A 74 -1.14 34.73 18.73
CA TYR A 74 -1.21 35.88 19.65
C TYR A 74 -0.94 35.50 21.11
N THR A 75 -0.81 34.21 21.42
CA THR A 75 -0.56 33.72 22.77
C THR A 75 0.87 33.22 22.82
N ASP A 76 1.71 33.74 23.73
CA ASP A 76 3.13 33.36 23.88
C ASP A 76 3.30 31.84 24.18
N GLN A 77 3.38 31.03 23.12
CA GLN A 77 3.80 29.61 23.09
C GLN A 77 3.13 28.62 24.05
N LEU A 78 1.96 28.91 24.64
CA LEU A 78 1.34 28.04 25.66
C LEU A 78 0.53 26.84 25.12
N VAL A 79 0.35 26.69 23.81
CA VAL A 79 -0.39 25.54 23.25
C VAL A 79 0.53 24.72 22.34
N PRO A 80 1.09 23.60 22.84
CA PRO A 80 1.85 22.67 22.03
C PRO A 80 1.04 22.19 20.82
N LEU A 81 1.67 22.13 19.63
CA LEU A 81 1.05 21.63 18.40
C LEU A 81 0.53 20.18 18.51
N SER A 82 0.95 19.46 19.55
CA SER A 82 0.45 18.13 19.93
C SER A 82 -0.98 18.10 20.48
N TYR A 83 -1.56 19.22 20.92
CA TYR A 83 -2.98 19.29 21.36
C TYR A 83 -3.96 19.47 20.19
N PHE A 84 -3.45 19.68 18.99
CA PHE A 84 -4.27 19.98 17.83
C PHE A 84 -4.88 18.67 17.32
N PRO A 85 -6.19 18.63 17.02
CA PRO A 85 -6.82 17.43 16.51
C PRO A 85 -6.26 17.13 15.12
N THR A 86 -5.27 16.24 15.05
CA THR A 86 -4.88 15.58 13.80
C THR A 86 -6.13 14.92 13.23
N ARG A 87 -6.45 15.14 11.94
CA ARG A 87 -7.55 14.43 11.28
C ARG A 87 -7.38 12.93 11.55
N LYS A 88 -8.28 12.35 12.35
CA LYS A 88 -8.31 10.91 12.54
C LYS A 88 -8.49 10.28 11.16
N HIS A 89 -7.68 9.27 10.86
CA HIS A 89 -7.84 8.50 9.64
C HIS A 89 -9.27 7.92 9.62
N GLN A 90 -10.12 8.42 8.72
CA GLN A 90 -11.49 7.93 8.62
C GLN A 90 -11.45 6.55 7.97
N LEU A 91 -11.80 5.52 8.75
CA LEU A 91 -11.99 4.16 8.26
C LEU A 91 -13.35 4.10 7.56
N THR A 92 -13.35 4.25 6.24
CA THR A 92 -14.57 4.13 5.44
C THR A 92 -14.90 2.65 5.16
N PRO A 93 -16.16 2.30 4.85
CA PRO A 93 -16.52 0.93 4.47
C PRO A 93 -15.72 0.41 3.27
N ALA A 94 -15.28 1.31 2.38
CA ALA A 94 -14.44 0.97 1.24
C ALA A 94 -13.05 0.46 1.67
N VAL A 95 -12.42 1.06 2.69
CA VAL A 95 -11.16 0.55 3.26
C VAL A 95 -11.33 -0.89 3.72
N LEU A 96 -12.40 -1.19 4.44
CA LEU A 96 -12.66 -2.52 4.98
C LEU A 96 -12.82 -3.54 3.86
N LEU A 97 -13.59 -3.21 2.81
CA LEU A 97 -13.77 -4.10 1.66
C LEU A 97 -12.44 -4.33 0.92
N LEU A 98 -11.67 -3.27 0.67
CA LEU A 98 -10.35 -3.36 0.03
C LEU A 98 -9.40 -4.23 0.86
N ALA A 99 -9.37 -4.05 2.18
CA ALA A 99 -8.55 -4.84 3.09
C ALA A 99 -8.95 -6.32 3.11
N LEU A 100 -10.26 -6.62 3.11
CA LEU A 100 -10.75 -8.01 3.06
C LEU A 100 -10.36 -8.70 1.75
N VAL A 101 -10.56 -8.02 0.61
CA VAL A 101 -10.20 -8.54 -0.71
C VAL A 101 -8.68 -8.72 -0.81
N TYR A 102 -7.90 -7.76 -0.32
CA TYR A 102 -6.45 -7.83 -0.22
C TYR A 102 -5.98 -9.06 0.57
N VAL A 103 -6.50 -9.28 1.77
CA VAL A 103 -6.17 -10.46 2.59
C VAL A 103 -6.62 -11.74 1.91
N GLY A 104 -7.77 -11.74 1.22
CA GLY A 104 -8.24 -12.86 0.43
C GLY A 104 -7.27 -13.26 -0.69
N PHE A 105 -6.78 -12.29 -1.47
CA PHE A 105 -5.77 -12.54 -2.51
C PHE A 105 -4.42 -12.98 -1.92
N LEU A 106 -4.03 -12.44 -0.77
CA LEU A 106 -2.83 -12.90 -0.05
C LEU A 106 -2.96 -14.37 0.34
N MET A 107 -4.10 -14.77 0.92
CA MET A 107 -4.36 -16.16 1.31
C MET A 107 -4.39 -17.08 0.09
N LEU A 108 -5.08 -16.67 -0.97
CA LEU A 108 -5.14 -17.41 -2.23
C LEU A 108 -3.74 -17.64 -2.80
N SER A 109 -2.88 -16.62 -2.76
CA SER A 109 -1.50 -16.70 -3.24
C SER A 109 -0.67 -17.68 -2.41
N ASN A 110 -0.82 -17.69 -1.08
CA ASN A 110 -0.07 -18.62 -0.24
C ASN A 110 -0.50 -20.08 -0.47
N VAL A 111 -1.80 -20.34 -0.56
CA VAL A 111 -2.32 -21.70 -0.81
C VAL A 111 -1.90 -22.21 -2.19
N THR A 112 -1.91 -21.34 -3.20
CA THR A 112 -1.54 -21.70 -4.59
C THR A 112 -0.04 -21.61 -4.86
N GLY A 113 0.78 -21.13 -3.90
CA GLY A 113 2.22 -20.93 -4.05
C GLY A 113 3.00 -22.21 -4.33
N ALA A 114 2.60 -23.32 -3.70
CA ALA A 114 3.21 -24.62 -3.91
C ALA A 114 2.85 -25.26 -5.27
N ARG A 115 1.81 -24.76 -5.95
CA ARG A 115 1.39 -25.27 -7.26
C ARG A 115 2.17 -24.56 -8.35
N VAL A 116 3.06 -25.29 -9.03
CA VAL A 116 3.73 -24.80 -10.24
C VAL A 116 2.84 -25.09 -11.45
N ILE A 117 2.61 -24.08 -12.28
CA ILE A 117 1.89 -24.19 -13.55
C ILE A 117 2.86 -24.00 -14.70
N GLU A 118 2.61 -24.73 -15.79
CA GLU A 118 3.37 -24.59 -17.02
C GLU A 118 2.71 -23.51 -17.89
N VAL A 119 3.49 -22.50 -18.25
CA VAL A 119 3.07 -21.49 -19.22
C VAL A 119 3.91 -21.63 -20.48
N LYS A 120 3.22 -21.82 -21.60
CA LYS A 120 3.83 -21.89 -22.94
C LYS A 120 3.97 -20.47 -23.48
N LEU A 121 5.18 -19.92 -23.44
CA LEU A 121 5.50 -18.59 -23.97
C LEU A 121 5.79 -18.62 -25.48
N GLY A 122 5.02 -19.40 -26.24
CA GLY A 122 5.22 -19.57 -27.69
C GLY A 122 4.89 -18.34 -28.55
N TRP A 123 4.36 -17.27 -27.95
CA TRP A 123 3.91 -16.05 -28.64
C TRP A 123 4.91 -14.88 -28.54
N LEU A 124 5.97 -14.98 -27.73
CA LEU A 124 7.04 -13.98 -27.68
C LEU A 124 8.18 -14.36 -28.63
N PRO A 125 8.43 -13.59 -29.72
CA PRO A 125 9.43 -13.92 -30.73
C PRO A 125 10.88 -13.93 -30.21
N VAL A 126 11.13 -13.40 -29.00
CA VAL A 126 12.46 -13.34 -28.37
C VAL A 126 12.83 -14.64 -27.64
N PHE A 127 11.86 -15.43 -27.20
CA PHE A 127 12.11 -16.56 -26.29
C PHE A 127 11.93 -17.94 -26.91
N GLY A 128 11.56 -18.07 -28.18
CA GLY A 128 11.24 -19.38 -28.80
C GLY A 128 10.11 -20.12 -28.06
N PRO A 129 9.79 -21.37 -28.42
CA PRO A 129 8.79 -22.18 -27.72
C PRO A 129 9.35 -22.68 -26.37
N THR A 130 9.54 -21.77 -25.41
CA THR A 130 10.01 -22.10 -24.08
C THR A 130 8.81 -22.37 -23.16
N VAL A 131 8.79 -23.54 -22.54
CA VAL A 131 7.86 -23.87 -21.45
C VAL A 131 8.53 -23.41 -20.15
N VAL A 132 7.89 -22.48 -19.45
CA VAL A 132 8.39 -21.98 -18.16
C VAL A 132 7.43 -22.39 -17.07
N GLY A 133 7.95 -23.01 -16.01
CA GLY A 133 7.22 -23.26 -14.78
C GLY A 133 7.16 -22.00 -13.92
N ILE A 134 5.97 -21.46 -13.68
CA ILE A 134 5.75 -20.36 -12.74
C ILE A 134 4.85 -20.82 -11.59
N PRO A 135 5.03 -20.31 -10.36
CA PRO A 135 4.06 -20.54 -9.30
C PRO A 135 2.68 -20.00 -9.71
N ALA A 136 1.61 -20.75 -9.47
CA ALA A 136 0.24 -20.31 -9.74
C ALA A 136 -0.13 -19.02 -8.97
N ALA A 137 0.49 -18.84 -7.79
CA ALA A 137 0.39 -17.63 -7.00
C ALA A 137 0.78 -16.35 -7.77
N LEU A 138 1.62 -16.46 -8.81
CA LEU A 138 2.03 -15.31 -9.63
C LEU A 138 0.85 -14.63 -10.34
N ILE A 139 -0.27 -15.33 -10.52
CA ILE A 139 -1.48 -14.78 -11.12
C ILE A 139 -2.28 -13.94 -10.11
N ALA A 140 -2.37 -14.43 -8.87
CA ALA A 140 -3.21 -13.83 -7.83
C ALA A 140 -2.47 -12.75 -7.03
N PHE A 141 -1.17 -12.94 -6.79
CA PHE A 141 -0.38 -12.08 -5.91
C PHE A 141 -0.28 -10.63 -6.37
N PRO A 142 -0.09 -10.29 -7.66
CA PRO A 142 -0.06 -8.89 -8.09
C PRO A 142 -1.32 -8.09 -7.75
N MET A 143 -2.48 -8.74 -7.57
CA MET A 143 -3.69 -8.08 -7.09
C MET A 143 -3.51 -7.50 -5.68
N THR A 144 -2.69 -8.11 -4.81
CA THR A 144 -2.42 -7.58 -3.46
C THR A 144 -1.74 -6.22 -3.55
N TYR A 145 -0.75 -6.07 -4.43
CA TYR A 145 -0.10 -4.78 -4.69
C TYR A 145 -1.09 -3.75 -5.21
N ALA A 146 -1.95 -4.12 -6.16
CA ALA A 146 -2.97 -3.20 -6.68
C ALA A 146 -3.88 -2.64 -5.57
N PHE A 147 -4.40 -3.51 -4.68
CA PHE A 147 -5.24 -3.08 -3.56
C PHE A 147 -4.45 -2.29 -2.50
N SER A 148 -3.24 -2.73 -2.15
CA SER A 148 -2.35 -2.04 -1.20
C SER A 148 -2.01 -0.63 -1.68
N THR A 149 -1.74 -0.48 -2.98
CA THR A 149 -1.50 0.80 -3.64
C THR A 149 -2.73 1.71 -3.55
N ILE A 150 -3.94 1.21 -3.83
CA ILE A 150 -5.18 2.00 -3.67
C ILE A 150 -5.35 2.45 -2.22
N ILE A 151 -5.15 1.53 -1.26
CA ILE A 151 -5.32 1.84 0.15
C ILE A 151 -4.34 2.95 0.58
N THR A 152 -3.08 2.83 0.20
CA THR A 152 -2.03 3.80 0.55
C THR A 152 -2.25 5.14 -0.16
N GLU A 153 -2.66 5.11 -1.43
CA GLU A 153 -2.88 6.31 -2.22
C GLU A 153 -4.06 7.14 -1.73
N VAL A 154 -5.13 6.51 -1.25
CA VAL A 154 -6.35 7.20 -0.81
C VAL A 154 -6.32 7.47 0.68
N TYR A 155 -6.03 6.44 1.48
CA TYR A 155 -6.16 6.46 2.94
C TYR A 155 -4.84 6.62 3.68
N GLY A 156 -3.70 6.69 2.98
CA GLY A 156 -2.40 6.97 3.60
C GLY A 156 -1.70 5.76 4.23
N PHE A 157 -0.43 5.96 4.57
CA PHE A 157 0.46 4.89 5.07
C PHE A 157 0.02 4.29 6.40
N ARG A 158 -0.64 5.07 7.27
CA ARG A 158 -1.11 4.57 8.58
C ARG A 158 -2.15 3.46 8.42
N VAL A 159 -3.13 3.65 7.55
CA VAL A 159 -4.16 2.63 7.28
C VAL A 159 -3.52 1.43 6.58
N SER A 160 -2.65 1.66 5.60
CA SER A 160 -1.94 0.57 4.91
C SER A 160 -1.12 -0.29 5.87
N ARG A 161 -0.40 0.32 6.82
CA ARG A 161 0.35 -0.42 7.85
C ARG A 161 -0.56 -1.32 8.69
N MET A 162 -1.75 -0.84 9.08
CA MET A 162 -2.72 -1.67 9.80
C MET A 162 -3.20 -2.85 8.93
N VAL A 163 -3.44 -2.61 7.64
CA VAL A 163 -3.88 -3.66 6.70
C VAL A 163 -2.76 -4.68 6.45
N ILE A 164 -1.50 -4.25 6.31
CA ILE A 164 -0.34 -5.13 6.14
C ILE A 164 -0.15 -5.99 7.39
N TRP A 165 -0.16 -5.40 8.59
CA TRP A 165 -0.08 -6.16 9.85
C TRP A 165 -1.27 -7.11 10.05
N GLY A 166 -2.48 -6.67 9.70
CA GLY A 166 -3.67 -7.51 9.71
C GLY A 166 -3.54 -8.72 8.76
N GLY A 167 -3.04 -8.49 7.54
CA GLY A 167 -2.74 -9.54 6.57
C GLY A 167 -1.69 -10.53 7.08
N LEU A 168 -0.61 -10.04 7.69
CA LEU A 168 0.42 -10.88 8.33
C LEU A 168 -0.15 -11.72 9.46
N ALA A 169 -0.98 -11.13 10.33
CA ALA A 169 -1.60 -11.83 11.44
C ALA A 169 -2.53 -12.94 10.96
N VAL A 170 -3.38 -12.66 9.97
CA VAL A 170 -4.26 -13.68 9.36
C VAL A 170 -3.45 -14.78 8.70
N ASN A 171 -2.38 -14.42 7.99
CA ASN A 171 -1.49 -15.38 7.34
C ASN A 171 -0.81 -16.29 8.37
N PHE A 172 -0.27 -15.71 9.44
CA PHE A 172 0.33 -16.46 10.55
C PHE A 172 -0.68 -17.40 11.22
N MET A 173 -1.90 -16.91 11.49
CA MET A 173 -2.97 -17.73 12.04
C MET A 173 -3.34 -18.89 11.10
N PHE A 174 -3.38 -18.66 9.79
CA PHE A 174 -3.67 -19.70 8.81
C PHE A 174 -2.61 -20.81 8.82
N VAL A 175 -1.33 -20.46 8.89
CA VAL A 175 -0.25 -21.45 8.86
C VAL A 175 -0.08 -22.19 10.17
N VAL A 176 -0.13 -21.48 11.31
CA VAL A 176 -0.14 -22.15 12.61
C VAL A 176 -1.39 -23.02 12.76
N GLY A 177 -2.55 -22.53 12.31
CA GLY A 177 -3.79 -23.29 12.33
C GLY A 177 -3.72 -24.56 11.50
N THR A 178 -3.27 -24.47 10.24
CA THR A 178 -3.13 -25.66 9.37
C THR A 178 -2.08 -26.64 9.91
N TRP A 179 -0.97 -26.16 10.46
CA TRP A 179 0.02 -27.01 11.10
C TRP A 179 -0.54 -27.73 12.33
N LEU A 180 -1.18 -27.01 13.26
CA LEU A 180 -1.77 -27.59 14.48
C LEU A 180 -2.87 -28.60 14.15
N LEU A 181 -3.72 -28.30 13.16
CA LEU A 181 -4.78 -29.19 12.70
C LEU A 181 -4.25 -30.42 11.95
N SER A 182 -2.97 -30.43 11.52
CA SER A 182 -2.33 -31.60 10.92
C SER A 182 -1.72 -32.59 11.92
N LEU A 183 -1.59 -32.21 13.20
CA LEU A 183 -0.98 -33.07 14.24
C LEU A 183 -1.87 -34.24 14.71
N PRO A 184 -3.19 -34.08 14.88
CA PRO A 184 -4.04 -35.19 15.29
C PRO A 184 -4.04 -36.32 14.24
N PRO A 185 -4.06 -37.60 14.67
CA PRO A 185 -4.14 -38.71 13.73
C PRO A 185 -5.47 -38.67 12.98
N GLY A 186 -5.42 -38.95 11.67
CA GLY A 186 -6.63 -39.12 10.88
C GLY A 186 -7.43 -40.34 11.30
N LEU A 187 -8.73 -40.34 10.99
CA LEU A 187 -9.63 -41.44 11.31
C LEU A 187 -9.37 -42.62 10.35
N PRO A 188 -8.97 -43.82 10.82
CA PRO A 188 -8.56 -44.92 9.94
C PRO A 188 -9.62 -45.36 8.92
N SER A 189 -10.90 -45.32 9.30
CA SER A 189 -12.01 -45.67 8.42
C SER A 189 -12.22 -44.68 7.27
N TRP A 190 -11.91 -43.39 7.49
CA TRP A 190 -11.98 -42.35 6.47
C TRP A 190 -10.77 -42.40 5.54
N GLU A 191 -9.57 -42.58 6.10
CA GLU A 191 -8.33 -42.66 5.34
C GLU A 191 -8.30 -43.89 4.42
N ALA A 192 -8.85 -45.03 4.87
CA ALA A 192 -8.99 -46.22 4.04
C ALA A 192 -9.86 -45.96 2.78
N GLN A 193 -10.83 -45.05 2.87
CA GLN A 193 -11.67 -44.64 1.73
C GLN A 193 -11.02 -43.52 0.89
N ASN A 194 -10.05 -42.80 1.45
CA ASN A 194 -9.40 -41.63 0.82
C ASN A 194 -7.87 -41.68 0.94
N PRO A 195 -7.20 -42.75 0.46
CA PRO A 195 -5.78 -42.99 0.72
C PRO A 195 -4.86 -41.92 0.11
N THR A 196 -5.25 -41.34 -1.02
CA THR A 196 -4.50 -40.27 -1.69
C THR A 196 -4.48 -38.97 -0.88
N LEU A 197 -5.62 -38.60 -0.28
CA LEU A 197 -5.75 -37.39 0.52
C LEU A 197 -5.01 -37.52 1.84
N ALA A 198 -5.11 -38.70 2.48
CA ALA A 198 -4.40 -39.03 3.72
C ALA A 198 -2.87 -38.94 3.54
N ALA A 199 -2.34 -39.45 2.42
CA ALA A 199 -0.91 -39.37 2.12
C ALA A 199 -0.43 -37.95 1.73
N ALA A 200 -1.28 -37.15 1.08
CA ALA A 200 -0.92 -35.81 0.61
C ALA A 200 -0.90 -34.76 1.73
N TYR A 201 -1.74 -34.90 2.76
CA TYR A 201 -1.96 -33.88 3.78
C TYR A 201 -0.67 -33.51 4.57
N PRO A 202 0.14 -34.47 5.07
CA PRO A 202 1.39 -34.15 5.77
C PRO A 202 2.43 -33.49 4.85
N ALA A 203 2.50 -33.93 3.59
CA ALA A 203 3.44 -33.37 2.61
C ALA A 203 3.07 -31.91 2.27
N LEU A 204 1.78 -31.60 2.14
CA LEU A 204 1.29 -30.25 1.91
C LEU A 204 1.55 -29.33 3.11
N ALA A 205 1.36 -29.82 4.34
CA ALA A 205 1.58 -29.04 5.55
C ALA A 205 3.05 -28.55 5.69
N LEU A 206 4.02 -29.43 5.40
CA LEU A 206 5.45 -29.07 5.41
C LEU A 206 5.81 -28.06 4.31
N GLU A 207 5.27 -28.23 3.10
CA GLU A 207 5.55 -27.31 2.00
C GLU A 207 4.89 -25.93 2.21
N PHE A 208 3.72 -25.90 2.85
CA PHE A 208 3.07 -24.65 3.28
C PHE A 208 3.91 -23.91 4.32
N ALA A 209 4.49 -24.59 5.31
CA ALA A 209 5.32 -23.95 6.32
C ALA A 209 6.52 -23.22 5.70
N ARG A 210 7.21 -23.84 4.74
CA ARG A 210 8.35 -23.19 4.05
C ARG A 210 7.91 -22.05 3.15
N THR A 211 6.90 -22.31 2.30
CA THR A 211 6.34 -21.29 1.38
C THR A 211 5.86 -20.08 2.16
N PHE A 212 5.29 -20.30 3.34
CA PHE A 212 4.85 -19.26 4.24
C PHE A 212 5.99 -18.42 4.80
N VAL A 213 7.08 -19.02 5.28
CA VAL A 213 8.22 -18.25 5.80
C VAL A 213 8.82 -17.38 4.70
N ALA A 214 8.99 -17.94 3.48
CA ALA A 214 9.46 -17.19 2.33
C ALA A 214 8.50 -16.05 1.96
N SER A 215 7.20 -16.33 1.86
CA SER A 215 6.15 -15.36 1.53
C SER A 215 6.08 -14.25 2.58
N THR A 216 6.06 -14.58 3.87
CA THR A 216 5.92 -13.62 4.96
C THR A 216 7.07 -12.61 4.98
N VAL A 217 8.31 -13.08 4.82
CA VAL A 217 9.49 -12.20 4.79
C VAL A 217 9.48 -11.33 3.54
N ALA A 218 9.23 -11.92 2.38
CA ALA A 218 9.19 -11.21 1.11
C ALA A 218 8.09 -10.14 1.08
N TYR A 219 6.88 -10.52 1.46
CA TYR A 219 5.70 -9.66 1.56
C TYR A 219 5.88 -8.55 2.60
N PHE A 220 6.42 -8.86 3.79
CA PHE A 220 6.71 -7.83 4.80
C PHE A 220 7.64 -6.76 4.23
N CYS A 221 8.77 -7.16 3.65
CA CYS A 221 9.70 -6.21 3.05
C CYS A 221 9.10 -5.48 1.84
N GLY A 222 8.46 -6.21 0.93
CA GLY A 222 7.89 -5.69 -0.31
C GLY A 222 6.78 -4.67 -0.06
N GLU A 223 5.78 -5.00 0.75
CA GLU A 223 4.64 -4.12 1.02
C GLU A 223 5.04 -2.88 1.82
N PHE A 224 5.89 -3.02 2.84
CA PHE A 224 6.34 -1.83 3.59
C PHE A 224 7.18 -0.91 2.73
N ILE A 225 8.03 -1.44 1.85
CA ILE A 225 8.80 -0.62 0.90
C ILE A 225 7.87 0.04 -0.11
N ASN A 226 6.92 -0.69 -0.69
CA ASN A 226 5.95 -0.15 -1.64
C ASN A 226 5.20 1.04 -1.04
N THR A 227 4.56 0.80 0.11
CA THR A 227 3.70 1.79 0.76
C THR A 227 4.49 3.00 1.29
N THR A 228 5.71 2.79 1.79
CA THR A 228 6.60 3.88 2.22
C THR A 228 7.06 4.72 1.02
N PHE A 229 7.50 4.10 -0.07
CA PHE A 229 7.94 4.83 -1.27
C PHE A 229 6.78 5.57 -1.91
N LEU A 230 5.60 4.95 -2.00
CA LEU A 230 4.41 5.59 -2.55
C LEU A 230 4.02 6.82 -1.75
N ALA A 231 3.94 6.72 -0.42
CA ALA A 231 3.63 7.86 0.45
C ALA A 231 4.67 8.99 0.34
N LYS A 232 5.98 8.66 0.32
CA LYS A 232 7.05 9.65 0.15
C LYS A 232 7.03 10.34 -1.21
N LEU A 233 6.82 9.57 -2.28
CA LEU A 233 6.72 10.11 -3.64
C LEU A 233 5.49 10.99 -3.78
N LYS A 234 4.39 10.69 -3.08
CA LYS A 234 3.19 11.54 -3.07
C LYS A 234 3.43 12.92 -2.50
N ILE A 235 4.19 12.98 -1.42
CA ILE A 235 4.64 14.24 -0.83
C ILE A 235 5.59 14.97 -1.79
N ALA A 236 6.56 14.24 -2.36
CA ALA A 236 7.55 14.82 -3.26
C ALA A 236 6.96 15.38 -4.56
N THR A 237 5.88 14.79 -5.08
CA THR A 237 5.21 15.25 -6.31
C THR A 237 4.02 16.16 -6.06
N SER A 238 3.75 16.55 -4.81
CA SER A 238 2.56 17.32 -4.41
C SER A 238 1.26 16.73 -4.98
N GLY A 239 1.17 15.39 -5.04
CA GLY A 239 0.00 14.70 -5.59
C GLY A 239 -0.02 14.53 -7.11
N SER A 240 0.91 15.13 -7.84
CA SER A 240 1.00 15.01 -9.29
C SER A 240 1.60 13.67 -9.73
N TYR A 241 1.31 13.27 -10.98
CA TYR A 241 1.86 12.07 -11.64
C TYR A 241 1.62 10.73 -10.91
N LEU A 242 0.36 10.42 -10.59
CA LEU A 242 -0.05 9.15 -9.95
C LEU A 242 0.59 7.91 -10.61
N TRP A 243 0.60 7.85 -11.94
CA TRP A 243 1.13 6.72 -12.69
C TRP A 243 2.62 6.45 -12.40
N ALA A 244 3.44 7.51 -12.37
CA ALA A 244 4.89 7.39 -12.21
C ALA A 244 5.21 6.92 -10.79
N ARG A 245 4.52 7.49 -9.80
CA ARG A 245 4.67 7.10 -8.40
C ARG A 245 4.31 5.63 -8.17
N VAL A 246 3.18 5.17 -8.71
CA VAL A 246 2.74 3.77 -8.58
C VAL A 246 3.78 2.84 -9.22
N VAL A 247 4.18 3.09 -10.47
CA VAL A 247 5.16 2.23 -11.15
C VAL A 247 6.51 2.22 -10.42
N CYS A 248 7.02 3.37 -9.98
CA CYS A 248 8.31 3.45 -9.28
C CYS A 248 8.29 2.74 -7.92
N SER A 249 7.25 2.94 -7.12
CA SER A 249 7.13 2.29 -5.81
C SER A 249 6.93 0.78 -5.93
N THR A 250 6.01 0.34 -6.79
CA THR A 250 5.75 -1.07 -7.04
C THR A 250 6.95 -1.78 -7.65
N PHE A 251 7.73 -1.13 -8.55
CA PHE A 251 8.92 -1.74 -9.14
C PHE A 251 9.98 -2.11 -8.09
N VAL A 252 10.31 -1.17 -7.18
CA VAL A 252 11.30 -1.42 -6.13
C VAL A 252 10.82 -2.53 -5.20
N ALA A 253 9.53 -2.55 -4.86
CA ALA A 253 8.92 -3.58 -4.03
C ALA A 253 8.96 -4.96 -4.70
N ILE A 254 8.54 -5.07 -5.96
CA ILE A 254 8.53 -6.33 -6.72
C ILE A 254 9.93 -6.95 -6.80
N VAL A 255 10.96 -6.13 -7.01
CA VAL A 255 12.35 -6.60 -7.10
C VAL A 255 12.78 -7.21 -5.78
N ILE A 256 12.58 -6.50 -4.67
CA ILE A 256 12.97 -6.96 -3.33
C ILE A 256 12.18 -8.19 -2.91
N ASP A 257 10.85 -8.16 -3.11
CA ASP A 257 9.95 -9.27 -2.85
C ASP A 257 10.36 -10.54 -3.60
N SER A 258 10.57 -10.42 -4.92
CA SER A 258 10.89 -11.60 -5.76
C SER A 258 12.26 -12.17 -5.44
N ILE A 259 13.26 -11.33 -5.13
CA ILE A 259 14.59 -11.77 -4.68
C ILE A 259 14.46 -12.53 -3.36
N LEU A 260 13.82 -11.95 -2.35
CA LEU A 260 13.66 -12.58 -1.04
C LEU A 260 12.86 -13.88 -1.13
N PHE A 261 11.73 -13.86 -1.83
CA PHE A 261 10.85 -15.02 -1.97
C PHE A 261 11.57 -16.19 -2.64
N CYS A 262 12.16 -15.98 -3.82
CA CYS A 262 12.82 -17.05 -4.55
C CYS A 262 14.06 -17.57 -3.84
N THR A 263 14.83 -16.67 -3.20
CA THR A 263 16.01 -17.06 -2.44
C THR A 263 15.60 -17.92 -1.25
N ILE A 264 14.68 -17.46 -0.39
CA ILE A 264 14.29 -18.22 0.81
C ILE A 264 13.61 -19.55 0.42
N LEU A 265 12.76 -19.54 -0.61
CA LEU A 265 11.99 -20.72 -1.00
C LEU A 265 12.82 -21.77 -1.74
N PHE A 266 13.75 -21.40 -2.61
CA PHE A 266 14.45 -22.35 -3.49
C PHE A 266 15.93 -22.54 -3.18
N TRP A 267 16.51 -21.76 -2.27
CA TRP A 267 17.90 -21.95 -1.88
C TRP A 267 18.15 -23.36 -1.34
N GLY A 268 19.21 -24.01 -1.85
CA GLY A 268 19.57 -25.39 -1.53
C GLY A 268 18.71 -26.46 -2.20
N ARG A 269 17.66 -26.12 -2.97
CA ARG A 269 16.83 -27.08 -3.72
C ARG A 269 17.06 -27.04 -5.22
N LEU A 270 17.25 -25.85 -5.79
CA LEU A 270 17.44 -25.67 -7.22
C LEU A 270 18.85 -25.14 -7.52
N PRO A 271 19.41 -25.43 -8.72
CA PRO A 271 20.62 -24.77 -9.19
C PRO A 271 20.46 -23.25 -9.17
N ARG A 272 21.53 -22.53 -8.79
CA ARG A 272 21.48 -21.06 -8.62
C ARG A 272 21.04 -20.35 -9.89
N GLU A 273 21.45 -20.85 -11.06
CA GLU A 273 21.08 -20.31 -12.37
C GLU A 273 19.57 -20.36 -12.62
N VAL A 274 18.92 -21.45 -12.20
CA VAL A 274 17.46 -21.60 -12.30
C VAL A 274 16.76 -20.59 -11.38
N VAL A 275 17.25 -20.42 -10.16
CA VAL A 275 16.69 -19.45 -9.20
C VAL A 275 16.78 -18.02 -9.72
N PHE A 276 17.94 -17.60 -10.27
CA PHE A 276 18.08 -16.27 -10.86
C PHE A 276 17.17 -16.05 -12.07
N THR A 277 17.03 -17.08 -12.91
CA THR A 277 16.10 -17.04 -14.06
C THR A 277 14.66 -16.88 -13.58
N MET A 278 14.26 -17.62 -12.55
CA MET A 278 12.92 -17.50 -11.94
C MET A 278 12.67 -16.10 -11.37
N ILE A 279 13.65 -15.50 -10.69
CA ILE A 279 13.55 -14.14 -10.17
C ILE A 279 13.29 -13.16 -11.32
N GLY A 280 14.09 -13.22 -12.39
CA GLY A 280 13.94 -12.34 -13.55
C GLY A 280 12.56 -12.45 -14.20
N ILE A 281 12.08 -13.68 -14.39
CA ILE A 281 10.75 -13.92 -14.98
C ILE A 281 9.63 -13.41 -14.07
N GLN A 282 9.72 -13.64 -12.76
CA GLN A 282 8.71 -13.13 -11.82
C GLN A 282 8.65 -11.61 -11.81
N ILE A 283 9.80 -10.93 -11.78
CA ILE A 283 9.86 -9.47 -11.82
C ILE A 283 9.21 -8.95 -13.12
N PHE A 284 9.57 -9.55 -14.25
CA PHE A 284 9.02 -9.15 -15.55
C PHE A 284 7.50 -9.33 -15.64
N VAL A 285 6.99 -10.49 -15.23
CA VAL A 285 5.55 -10.79 -15.25
C VAL A 285 4.78 -9.88 -14.29
N LYS A 286 5.27 -9.71 -13.05
CA LYS A 286 4.64 -8.81 -12.07
C LYS A 286 4.61 -7.36 -12.56
N LEU A 287 5.68 -6.90 -13.22
CA LEU A 287 5.75 -5.55 -13.78
C LEU A 287 4.77 -5.34 -14.94
N ILE A 288 4.64 -6.30 -15.87
CA ILE A 288 3.63 -6.22 -16.93
C ILE A 288 2.22 -6.17 -16.31
N TYR A 289 1.97 -7.02 -15.32
CA TYR A 289 0.68 -7.06 -14.65
C TYR A 289 0.33 -5.71 -14.00
N GLU A 290 1.29 -5.09 -13.33
CA GLU A 290 1.13 -3.76 -12.74
C GLU A 290 0.80 -2.70 -13.81
N LEU A 291 1.51 -2.69 -14.93
CA LEU A 291 1.26 -1.76 -16.04
C LEU A 291 -0.14 -1.95 -16.64
N VAL A 292 -0.61 -3.19 -16.75
CA VAL A 292 -1.96 -3.52 -17.24
C VAL A 292 -3.04 -3.07 -16.25
N LEU A 293 -2.81 -3.22 -14.95
CA LEU A 293 -3.76 -2.82 -13.91
C LEU A 293 -3.73 -1.33 -13.57
N LEU A 294 -2.64 -0.63 -13.91
CA LEU A 294 -2.44 0.77 -13.58
C LEU A 294 -3.64 1.67 -13.92
N PRO A 295 -4.31 1.55 -15.10
CA PRO A 295 -5.49 2.35 -15.41
C PRO A 295 -6.66 2.08 -14.45
N ALA A 296 -6.85 0.82 -14.05
CA ALA A 296 -7.90 0.43 -13.11
C ALA A 296 -7.61 0.95 -11.70
N VAL A 297 -6.37 0.80 -11.23
CA VAL A 297 -5.89 1.32 -9.93
C VAL A 297 -6.04 2.84 -9.87
N ALA A 298 -5.63 3.55 -10.92
CA ALA A 298 -5.73 5.00 -10.99
C ALA A 298 -7.21 5.45 -10.96
N THR A 299 -8.06 4.81 -11.75
CA THR A 299 -9.49 5.14 -11.81
C THR A 299 -10.18 4.85 -10.47
N ALA A 300 -9.90 3.72 -9.84
CA ALA A 300 -10.44 3.36 -8.53
C ALA A 300 -10.00 4.36 -7.45
N SER A 301 -8.72 4.73 -7.44
CA SER A 301 -8.17 5.70 -6.50
C SER A 301 -8.86 7.06 -6.63
N VAL A 302 -9.00 7.59 -7.85
CA VAL A 302 -9.68 8.88 -8.08
C VAL A 302 -11.15 8.83 -7.70
N ARG A 303 -11.85 7.71 -8.00
CA ARG A 303 -13.26 7.54 -7.61
C ARG A 303 -13.43 7.50 -6.10
N LEU A 304 -12.61 6.73 -5.40
CA LEU A 304 -12.66 6.63 -3.93
C LEU A 304 -12.36 7.97 -3.26
N LYS A 305 -11.36 8.72 -3.75
CA LYS A 305 -11.08 10.08 -3.26
C LYS A 305 -12.30 11.01 -3.39
N ARG A 306 -13.09 10.87 -4.47
CA ARG A 306 -14.32 11.66 -4.68
C ARG A 306 -15.49 11.20 -3.81
N ILE A 307 -15.69 9.88 -3.68
CA ILE A 307 -16.80 9.32 -2.90
C ILE A 307 -16.60 9.60 -1.41
N ASP A 308 -15.41 9.30 -0.92
CA ASP A 308 -15.10 9.41 0.51
C ASP A 308 -14.66 10.82 0.90
N LYS A 309 -14.38 11.70 -0.08
CA LYS A 309 -13.89 13.08 0.12
C LYS A 309 -12.62 13.12 0.97
N ILE A 310 -11.74 12.14 0.74
CA ILE A 310 -10.51 11.91 1.48
C ILE A 310 -9.34 11.86 0.48
N ASP A 311 -8.21 12.48 0.85
CA ASP A 311 -6.93 12.32 0.16
C ASP A 311 -5.77 12.59 1.14
N TYR A 312 -5.22 11.54 1.77
CA TYR A 312 -4.20 11.70 2.82
C TYR A 312 -2.79 11.93 2.28
N TYR A 313 -2.06 12.88 2.86
CA TYR A 313 -0.63 13.11 2.62
C TYR A 313 0.15 12.91 3.92
N ASP A 314 1.10 11.99 3.90
CA ASP A 314 1.82 11.48 5.08
C ASP A 314 2.99 12.38 5.54
N TYR A 315 2.80 13.70 5.65
CA TYR A 315 3.89 14.64 6.00
C TYR A 315 4.52 14.38 7.37
N HIS A 316 3.67 14.11 8.37
CA HIS A 316 4.06 13.90 9.77
C HIS A 316 3.99 12.43 10.19
N THR A 317 3.94 11.52 9.22
CA THR A 317 3.77 10.09 9.50
C THR A 317 5.10 9.44 9.82
N ASN A 318 5.19 8.75 10.96
CA ASN A 318 6.33 7.88 11.24
C ASN A 318 6.29 6.64 10.33
N PHE A 319 7.23 6.55 9.39
CA PHE A 319 7.36 5.44 8.44
C PHE A 319 7.93 4.15 9.07
N ASN A 320 8.16 4.10 10.38
CA ASN A 320 8.55 2.88 11.07
C ASN A 320 7.40 1.84 11.03
N PRO A 321 7.63 0.64 10.45
CA PRO A 321 6.63 -0.43 10.37
C PRO A 321 6.02 -0.82 11.73
N PHE A 322 6.75 -0.63 12.83
CA PHE A 322 6.35 -1.05 14.18
C PHE A 322 5.72 0.06 15.03
N SER A 323 5.62 1.30 14.53
CA SER A 323 4.95 2.37 15.27
C SER A 323 3.44 2.18 15.18
N PHE A 324 2.78 1.83 16.28
CA PHE A 324 1.32 1.71 16.38
C PHE A 324 0.65 2.91 17.06
N ARG A 325 1.46 3.84 17.60
CA ARG A 325 1.05 5.15 18.09
C ARG A 325 1.81 6.22 17.32
N ASP A 326 1.13 7.36 17.12
CA ASP A 326 1.77 8.64 16.79
C ASP A 326 2.25 9.27 18.10
#